data_AF-A0A7W5MQ26-F1
#
_entry.id   AF-A0A7W5MQ26-F1
#
_cell.length_a   1.000
_cell.length_b   1.000
_cell.length_c   1.000
_cell.angle_alpha   90.00
_cell.angle_beta   90.00
_cell.angle_gamma   90.00
#
_symmetry.space_group_name_H-M   'P 1'
#
loop_
_entity.id
_entity.type
_entity.pdbx_description
1 polymer ?
#
loop_
_entity_poly.entity_id
_entity_poly.type
_entity_poly.pdbx_seq_one_letter_code
_entity_poly.pdbx_strand_id
1 'polypeptide(L)'
;MRYLMIAVPALMASTAQPMASLRVEGERSTFSVVVEKSAQTGYEIRIRCVAACDLPIDFHEPIDDVPMGLFTRDQDELVFSLWSGGSAYRVRIWQVGDRAVRKVAELSSRGRPDFLTDEAGRAAIRTYEADGSVDPMKPVLRSFVRGRFVVAP
;
A
#
# COMPACT_ATOMS: atom_id res chain seq x y z
N MET A 1 -34.41 -39.70 29.36
CA MET A 1 -33.08 -39.07 29.13
C MET A 1 -33.21 -38.06 27.99
N ARG A 2 -33.12 -36.77 28.28
CA ARG A 2 -33.18 -35.68 27.30
C ARG A 2 -31.74 -35.37 26.85
N TYR A 3 -31.41 -35.64 25.59
CA TYR A 3 -30.14 -35.22 25.00
C TYR A 3 -30.24 -33.74 24.64
N LEU A 4 -29.50 -32.91 25.36
CA LEU A 4 -29.28 -31.51 25.01
C LEU A 4 -28.15 -31.47 23.98
N MET A 5 -28.49 -31.37 22.69
CA MET A 5 -27.49 -31.11 21.66
C MET A 5 -27.11 -29.63 21.71
N ILE A 6 -25.94 -29.35 22.28
CA ILE A 6 -25.32 -28.03 22.21
C ILE A 6 -24.73 -27.91 20.81
N ALA A 7 -25.40 -27.17 19.93
CA ALA A 7 -24.83 -26.77 18.65
C ALA A 7 -23.71 -25.75 18.93
N VAL A 8 -22.47 -26.16 18.74
CA VAL A 8 -21.31 -25.25 18.73
C VAL A 8 -21.27 -24.59 17.35
N PRO A 9 -21.45 -23.27 17.23
CA PRO A 9 -21.24 -22.61 15.96
C PRO A 9 -19.75 -22.67 15.63
N ALA A 10 -19.40 -23.42 14.59
CA ALA A 10 -18.06 -23.40 14.01
C ALA A 10 -17.84 -22.01 13.39
N LEU A 11 -17.10 -21.15 14.11
CA LEU A 11 -16.51 -19.94 13.56
C LEU A 11 -15.53 -20.36 12.47
N MET A 12 -15.98 -20.37 11.23
CA MET A 12 -15.14 -20.46 10.04
C MET A 12 -14.33 -19.17 9.93
N ALA A 13 -13.27 -19.05 10.73
CA ALA A 13 -12.24 -18.05 10.49
C ALA A 13 -11.57 -18.45 9.16
N SER A 14 -11.75 -17.64 8.13
CA SER A 14 -11.02 -17.79 6.86
C SER A 14 -9.52 -17.82 7.18
N THR A 15 -8.87 -18.94 6.91
CA THR A 15 -7.45 -19.21 7.18
C THR A 15 -6.54 -18.83 6.01
N ALA A 16 -7.05 -18.09 5.02
CA ALA A 16 -6.24 -17.70 3.88
C ALA A 16 -5.07 -16.83 4.37
N GLN A 17 -3.85 -17.33 4.23
CA GLN A 17 -2.65 -16.56 4.54
C GLN A 17 -2.56 -15.36 3.58
N PRO A 18 -2.23 -14.16 4.08
CA PRO A 18 -2.07 -13.00 3.23
C PRO A 18 -0.91 -13.23 2.25
N MET A 19 -1.07 -12.77 1.00
CA MET A 19 -0.03 -12.82 -0.02
C MET A 19 1.10 -11.83 0.27
N ALA A 20 0.76 -10.70 0.91
CA ALA A 20 1.70 -9.75 1.48
C ALA A 20 1.08 -9.11 2.72
N SER A 21 1.89 -8.76 3.71
CA SER A 21 1.44 -8.03 4.89
C SER A 21 2.50 -7.03 5.35
N LEU A 22 2.03 -5.91 5.90
CA LEU A 22 2.85 -4.86 6.46
C LEU A 22 2.12 -4.26 7.67
N ARG A 23 2.88 -4.04 8.75
CA ARG A 23 2.40 -3.26 9.89
C ARG A 23 2.99 -1.86 9.80
N VAL A 24 2.17 -0.85 10.05
CA VAL A 24 2.52 0.57 9.89
C VAL A 24 2.07 1.32 11.13
N GLU A 25 2.97 2.08 11.72
CA GLU A 25 2.63 2.98 12.83
C GLU A 25 2.24 4.34 12.24
N GLY A 26 1.06 4.83 12.58
CA GLY A 26 0.68 6.23 12.42
C GLY A 26 1.10 7.05 13.63
N GLU A 27 0.61 8.29 13.72
CA GLU A 27 0.90 9.18 14.85
C GLU A 27 0.51 8.56 16.20
N ARG A 28 -0.68 7.94 16.27
CA ARG A 28 -1.21 7.28 17.48
C ARG A 28 -1.70 5.87 17.21
N SER A 29 -2.25 5.64 16.02
CA SER A 29 -2.85 4.37 15.63
C SER A 29 -1.84 3.42 14.99
N THR A 30 -2.05 2.12 15.14
CA THR A 30 -1.34 1.11 14.34
C THR A 30 -2.24 0.53 13.26
N PHE A 31 -1.71 0.39 12.04
CA PHE A 31 -2.40 -0.15 10.88
C PHE A 31 -1.81 -1.49 10.43
N SER A 32 -2.69 -2.38 9.97
CA SER A 32 -2.34 -3.60 9.25
C SER A 32 -2.74 -3.43 7.79
N VAL A 33 -1.76 -3.56 6.91
CA VAL A 33 -1.95 -3.61 5.47
C VAL A 33 -1.78 -5.07 5.05
N VAL A 34 -2.79 -5.63 4.39
CA VAL A 34 -2.74 -7.00 3.88
C VAL A 34 -3.17 -7.03 2.42
N VAL A 35 -2.55 -7.90 1.65
CA VAL A 35 -3.01 -8.29 0.32
C VAL A 35 -3.53 -9.71 0.41
N GLU A 36 -4.79 -9.91 0.07
CA GLU A 36 -5.46 -11.19 0.17
C GLU A 36 -6.18 -11.57 -1.13
N LYS A 37 -6.47 -12.87 -1.29
CA LYS A 37 -7.26 -13.36 -2.42
C LYS A 37 -8.74 -13.08 -2.15
N SER A 38 -9.40 -12.47 -3.12
CA SER A 38 -10.84 -12.24 -3.13
C SER A 38 -11.50 -13.13 -4.16
N ALA A 39 -12.55 -13.86 -3.77
CA ALA A 39 -13.29 -14.70 -4.70
C ALA A 39 -14.04 -13.89 -5.77
N GLN A 40 -14.33 -12.62 -5.48
CA GLN A 40 -15.09 -11.72 -6.35
C GLN A 40 -14.20 -10.91 -7.28
N THR A 41 -13.02 -10.49 -6.80
CA THR A 41 -12.14 -9.56 -7.53
C THR A 41 -10.75 -10.12 -7.84
N GLY A 42 -10.48 -11.37 -7.50
CA GLY A 42 -9.17 -12.00 -7.62
C GLY A 42 -8.27 -11.67 -6.43
N TYR A 43 -7.90 -10.39 -6.29
CA TYR A 43 -7.10 -9.89 -5.18
C TYR A 43 -7.69 -8.59 -4.62
N GLU A 44 -7.39 -8.31 -3.36
CA GLU A 44 -7.69 -7.03 -2.71
C GLU A 44 -6.54 -6.61 -1.80
N ILE A 45 -6.28 -5.30 -1.73
CA ILE A 45 -5.49 -4.71 -0.67
C ILE A 45 -6.43 -4.16 0.39
N ARG A 46 -6.18 -4.49 1.66
CA ARG A 46 -6.98 -4.06 2.80
C ARG A 46 -6.09 -3.39 3.83
N ILE A 47 -6.49 -2.20 4.28
CA ILE A 47 -5.80 -1.39 5.27
C ILE A 47 -6.76 -1.19 6.44
N ARG A 48 -6.42 -1.78 7.58
CA ARG A 48 -7.22 -1.72 8.80
C ARG A 48 -6.47 -1.08 9.94
N CYS A 49 -7.14 -0.25 10.71
CA CYS A 49 -6.61 0.11 12.01
C CYS A 49 -6.79 -1.06 12.99
N VAL A 50 -5.72 -1.43 13.69
CA VAL A 50 -5.67 -2.62 14.56
C VAL A 50 -5.30 -2.31 16.01
N ALA A 51 -4.84 -1.10 16.31
CA ALA A 51 -4.59 -0.64 17.67
C ALA A 51 -4.72 0.89 17.78
N ALA A 52 -5.15 1.37 18.95
CA ALA A 52 -5.24 2.79 19.30
C ALA A 52 -6.05 3.67 18.31
N CYS A 53 -7.08 3.09 17.70
CA CYS A 53 -7.92 3.74 16.71
C CYS A 53 -8.98 4.63 17.38
N ASP A 54 -8.96 5.94 17.12
CA ASP A 54 -10.05 6.83 17.51
C ASP A 54 -11.36 6.47 16.78
N LEU A 55 -11.24 6.00 15.52
CA LEU A 55 -12.35 5.53 14.69
C LEU A 55 -11.99 4.19 14.01
N PRO A 56 -12.95 3.28 13.80
CA PRO A 56 -12.70 2.08 13.03
C PRO A 56 -12.40 2.44 11.57
N ILE A 57 -11.22 2.06 11.09
CA ILE A 57 -10.81 2.22 9.69
C ILE A 57 -10.72 0.82 9.07
N ASP A 58 -11.47 0.63 7.98
CA ASP A 58 -11.45 -0.56 7.15
C ASP A 58 -11.51 -0.15 5.67
N PHE A 59 -10.34 0.17 5.13
CA PHE A 59 -10.18 0.51 3.72
C PHE A 59 -9.89 -0.77 2.94
N HIS A 60 -10.53 -0.93 1.78
CA HIS A 60 -10.23 -1.99 0.84
C HIS A 60 -10.31 -1.49 -0.60
N GLU A 61 -9.46 -2.06 -1.46
CA GLU A 61 -9.44 -1.74 -2.88
C GLU A 61 -9.14 -3.02 -3.68
N PRO A 62 -9.93 -3.34 -4.71
CA PRO A 62 -9.61 -4.39 -5.67
C PRO A 62 -8.27 -4.11 -6.38
N ILE A 63 -7.48 -5.14 -6.59
CA ILE A 63 -6.19 -5.05 -7.29
C ILE A 63 -6.05 -6.20 -8.30
N ASP A 64 -5.30 -5.96 -9.37
CA ASP A 64 -5.21 -6.89 -10.49
C ASP A 64 -4.24 -8.05 -10.26
N ASP A 65 -3.28 -7.90 -9.34
CA ASP A 65 -2.23 -8.88 -9.05
C ASP A 65 -1.73 -8.76 -7.60
N VAL A 66 -0.62 -9.42 -7.25
CA VAL A 66 0.09 -9.30 -5.97
C VAL A 66 1.29 -8.35 -6.14
N PRO A 67 1.55 -7.44 -5.17
CA PRO A 67 2.69 -6.55 -5.29
C PRO A 67 4.01 -7.29 -5.12
N MET A 68 5.04 -6.84 -5.83
CA MET A 68 6.42 -7.30 -5.65
C MET A 68 6.98 -6.93 -4.27
N GLY A 69 6.48 -5.83 -3.70
CA GLY A 69 6.91 -5.37 -2.39
C GLY A 69 5.91 -4.41 -1.78
N LEU A 70 5.71 -4.55 -0.47
CA LEU A 70 4.88 -3.70 0.36
C LEU A 70 5.75 -3.23 1.53
N PHE A 71 5.89 -1.91 1.69
CA PHE A 71 6.75 -1.35 2.73
C PHE A 71 6.32 0.05 3.13
N THR A 72 6.79 0.48 4.29
CA THR A 72 6.68 1.86 4.75
C THR A 72 8.08 2.44 4.89
N ARG A 73 8.16 3.76 4.90
CA ARG A 73 9.40 4.50 5.16
C ARG A 73 9.09 5.63 6.11
N ASP A 74 9.71 5.56 7.29
CA ASP A 74 9.73 6.60 8.32
C ASP A 74 8.37 7.29 8.58
N GLN A 75 8.42 8.53 9.10
CA GLN A 75 7.35 9.25 9.82
C GLN A 75 6.23 9.86 8.96
N ASP A 76 6.19 9.57 7.64
CA ASP A 76 5.22 10.22 6.73
C ASP A 76 3.88 9.47 6.65
N GLU A 77 3.71 8.39 7.41
CA GLU A 77 2.52 7.54 7.43
C GLU A 77 2.16 7.01 6.02
N LEU A 78 3.20 6.72 5.22
CA LEU A 78 3.04 6.28 3.83
C LEU A 78 3.22 4.77 3.71
N VAL A 79 2.32 4.17 2.93
CA VAL A 79 2.37 2.79 2.49
C VAL A 79 2.72 2.77 1.01
N PHE A 80 3.87 2.21 0.69
CA PHE A 80 4.34 2.04 -0.67
C PHE A 80 4.10 0.60 -1.12
N SER A 81 3.54 0.45 -2.31
CA SER A 81 3.39 -0.84 -2.98
C SER A 81 3.99 -0.79 -4.38
N LEU A 82 4.92 -1.69 -4.65
CA LEU A 82 5.63 -1.83 -5.93
C LEU A 82 5.07 -3.02 -6.71
N TRP A 83 4.76 -2.81 -7.98
CA TRP A 83 4.12 -3.80 -8.85
C TRP A 83 4.90 -3.99 -10.14
N SER A 84 4.91 -5.21 -10.67
CA SER A 84 5.33 -5.48 -12.04
C SER A 84 4.12 -5.32 -12.97
N GLY A 85 4.19 -4.40 -13.93
CA GLY A 85 3.19 -4.22 -14.99
C GLY A 85 3.63 -4.81 -16.33
N GLY A 86 4.56 -5.77 -16.32
CA GLY A 86 5.14 -6.42 -17.51
C GLY A 86 6.15 -5.55 -18.26
N SER A 87 5.74 -4.34 -18.70
CA SER A 87 6.59 -3.40 -19.47
C SER A 87 7.00 -2.15 -18.69
N ALA A 88 6.51 -2.01 -17.46
CA ALA A 88 6.82 -0.93 -16.53
C ALA A 88 6.53 -1.39 -15.11
N TYR A 89 7.20 -0.79 -14.14
CA TYR A 89 6.81 -0.83 -12.75
C TYR A 89 5.65 0.13 -12.51
N ARG A 90 4.75 -0.25 -11.60
CA ARG A 90 3.78 0.67 -11.01
C ARG A 90 4.09 0.85 -9.53
N VAL A 91 3.89 2.06 -9.03
CA VAL A 91 4.01 2.39 -7.61
C VAL A 91 2.69 2.97 -7.17
N ARG A 92 2.02 2.31 -6.21
CA ARG A 92 0.82 2.86 -5.56
C ARG A 92 1.18 3.26 -4.14
N ILE A 93 0.68 4.41 -3.73
CA ILE A 93 1.02 4.99 -2.44
C ILE A 93 -0.25 5.43 -1.74
N TRP A 94 -0.42 4.96 -0.51
CA TRP A 94 -1.48 5.41 0.37
C TRP A 94 -0.88 6.15 1.55
N GLN A 95 -1.52 7.24 1.95
CA GLN A 95 -1.30 7.81 3.27
C GLN A 95 -2.33 7.19 4.22
N VAL A 96 -1.84 6.64 5.31
CA VAL A 96 -2.65 6.15 6.42
C VAL A 96 -2.66 7.22 7.51
N GLY A 97 -3.77 7.41 8.19
CA GLY A 97 -3.84 8.33 9.32
C GLY A 97 -5.03 7.98 10.20
N ASP A 98 -5.06 8.53 11.42
CA ASP A 98 -6.01 8.16 12.48
C ASP A 98 -7.50 8.24 12.08
N ARG A 99 -7.84 8.97 11.01
CA ARG A 99 -9.22 9.17 10.55
C ARG A 99 -9.54 8.58 9.18
N ALA A 100 -8.54 8.40 8.33
CA ALA A 100 -8.77 8.00 6.95
C ALA A 100 -7.51 7.39 6.31
N VAL A 101 -7.75 6.54 5.33
CA VAL A 101 -6.74 6.03 4.40
C VAL A 101 -7.04 6.63 3.04
N ARG A 102 -6.03 7.20 2.38
CA ARG A 102 -6.19 7.83 1.06
C ARG A 102 -5.07 7.43 0.12
N LYS A 103 -5.39 7.05 -1.10
CA LYS A 103 -4.39 6.91 -2.16
C LYS A 103 -3.87 8.30 -2.54
N VAL A 104 -2.57 8.54 -2.40
CA VAL A 104 -1.93 9.84 -2.65
C VAL A 104 -1.16 9.89 -3.96
N ALA A 105 -0.80 8.74 -4.51
CA ALA A 105 -0.21 8.66 -5.85
C ALA A 105 -0.37 7.26 -6.46
N GLU A 106 -0.40 7.25 -7.79
CA GLU A 106 -0.12 6.08 -8.61
C GLU A 106 0.84 6.52 -9.71
N LEU A 107 2.03 5.92 -9.76
CA LEU A 107 3.12 6.32 -10.66
C LEU A 107 3.55 5.12 -11.50
N SER A 108 4.06 5.40 -12.70
CA SER A 108 4.64 4.38 -13.58
C SER A 108 6.12 4.69 -13.82
N SER A 109 6.94 3.64 -13.95
CA SER A 109 8.38 3.76 -14.19
C SER A 109 8.84 2.65 -15.12
N ARG A 110 9.56 2.98 -16.19
CA ARG A 110 10.12 1.99 -17.13
C ARG A 110 11.31 1.25 -16.51
N GLY A 111 12.11 1.94 -15.72
CA GLY A 111 13.15 1.37 -14.86
C GLY A 111 12.64 1.08 -13.44
N ARG A 112 13.40 0.29 -12.66
CA ARG A 112 13.07 0.06 -11.24
C ARG A 112 13.08 1.41 -10.51
N PRO A 113 11.97 1.84 -9.88
CA PRO A 113 11.92 3.13 -9.20
C PRO A 113 12.80 3.12 -7.94
N ASP A 114 13.38 4.27 -7.62
CA ASP A 114 14.07 4.48 -6.34
C ASP A 114 13.13 5.17 -5.35
N PHE A 115 13.09 4.65 -4.14
CA PHE A 115 12.42 5.28 -3.01
C PHE A 115 13.50 6.02 -2.23
N LEU A 116 13.37 7.34 -2.09
CA LEU A 116 14.39 8.24 -1.55
C LEU A 116 13.84 9.16 -0.45
N THR A 117 14.73 9.87 0.24
CA THR A 117 14.38 11.05 1.03
C THR A 117 14.99 12.25 0.32
N ASP A 118 14.23 13.34 0.14
CA ASP A 118 14.78 14.56 -0.46
C ASP A 118 15.66 15.34 0.53
N GLU A 119 16.30 16.41 0.05
CA GLU A 119 17.21 17.24 0.87
C GLU A 119 16.50 17.91 2.07
N ALA A 120 15.17 18.02 2.04
CA ALA A 120 14.37 18.56 3.13
C ALA A 120 13.85 17.47 4.08
N GLY A 121 14.29 16.22 3.94
CA GLY A 121 13.88 15.12 4.79
C GLY A 121 12.54 14.49 4.42
N ARG A 122 11.93 14.85 3.27
CA ARG A 122 10.60 14.35 2.88
C ARG A 122 10.71 13.06 2.06
N ALA A 123 9.71 12.19 2.15
CA ALA A 123 9.61 11.06 1.22
C ALA A 123 9.65 11.53 -0.25
N ALA A 124 10.47 10.86 -1.05
CA ALA A 124 10.60 11.14 -2.47
C ALA A 124 10.69 9.84 -3.28
N ILE A 125 10.28 9.90 -4.55
CA ILE A 125 10.39 8.78 -5.49
C ILE A 125 11.03 9.27 -6.77
N ARG A 126 12.04 8.54 -7.23
CA ARG A 126 12.60 8.70 -8.56
C ARG A 126 12.02 7.61 -9.47
N THR A 127 11.29 8.04 -10.50
CA THR A 127 10.87 7.17 -11.60
C THR A 127 11.77 7.38 -12.80
N TYR A 128 11.77 6.41 -13.70
CA TYR A 128 12.56 6.42 -14.93
C TYR A 128 11.59 6.41 -16.11
N GLU A 129 11.45 7.55 -16.77
CA GLU A 129 10.48 7.77 -17.83
C GLU A 129 11.15 7.62 -19.20
N ALA A 130 10.45 7.00 -20.15
CA ALA A 130 10.91 6.96 -21.54
C ALA A 130 10.49 8.27 -22.22
N ASP A 131 11.43 8.92 -22.89
CA ASP A 131 11.18 10.13 -23.69
C ASP A 131 11.12 9.84 -25.20
N GLY A 132 11.06 8.57 -25.58
CA GLY A 132 10.98 8.13 -26.98
C GLY A 132 12.32 8.14 -27.72
N SER A 133 13.43 8.46 -27.04
CA SER A 133 14.78 8.42 -27.61
C SER A 133 15.52 7.11 -27.30
N VAL A 134 16.71 6.92 -27.89
CA VAL A 134 17.62 5.79 -27.63
C VAL A 134 18.47 6.02 -26.36
N ASP A 135 18.34 7.21 -25.74
CA ASP A 135 19.12 7.61 -24.57
C ASP A 135 18.68 6.89 -23.27
N PRO A 136 19.53 6.89 -22.23
CA PRO A 136 19.16 6.36 -20.93
C PRO A 136 17.89 7.06 -20.40
N MET A 137 16.97 6.25 -19.87
CA MET A 137 15.68 6.72 -19.33
C MET A 137 15.84 7.96 -18.45
N LYS A 138 14.99 8.97 -18.69
CA LYS A 138 15.03 10.23 -17.95
C LYS A 138 14.59 10.02 -16.50
N PRO A 139 15.43 10.31 -15.50
CA PRO A 139 15.02 10.24 -14.10
C PRO A 139 14.10 11.42 -13.78
N VAL A 140 12.99 11.15 -13.09
CA VAL A 140 12.04 12.16 -12.60
C VAL A 140 11.87 11.98 -11.10
N LEU A 141 12.35 12.95 -10.33
CA LEU A 141 12.22 12.98 -8.88
C LEU A 141 10.92 13.68 -8.49
N ARG A 142 10.12 13.01 -7.65
CA ARG A 142 8.90 13.57 -7.06
C ARG A 142 9.00 13.53 -5.54
N SER A 143 8.83 14.68 -4.90
CA SER A 143 8.82 14.80 -3.44
C SER A 143 7.39 14.87 -2.90
N PHE A 144 7.17 14.31 -1.72
CA PHE A 144 5.89 14.40 -1.01
C PHE A 144 5.74 15.75 -0.33
N VAL A 145 4.88 16.62 -0.88
CA VAL A 145 4.68 17.98 -0.41
C VAL A 145 3.18 18.23 -0.22
N ARG A 146 2.79 18.59 1.00
CA ARG A 146 1.40 18.94 1.36
C ARG A 146 0.41 17.85 0.91
N GLY A 147 0.77 16.59 1.18
CA GLY A 147 -0.13 15.47 0.97
C GLY A 147 -0.20 14.91 -0.45
N ARG A 148 0.74 15.26 -1.34
CA ARG A 148 0.83 14.73 -2.72
C ARG A 148 2.28 14.68 -3.19
N PHE A 149 2.57 13.80 -4.14
CA PHE A 149 3.87 13.78 -4.82
C PHE A 149 3.91 14.81 -5.94
N VAL A 150 4.86 15.74 -5.90
CA VAL A 150 5.08 16.78 -6.91
C VAL A 150 6.48 16.68 -7.49
N VAL A 151 6.65 16.99 -8.77
CA VAL A 151 7.99 17.04 -9.39
C VAL A 151 8.79 18.11 -8.65
N ALA A 152 9.92 17.72 -8.06
CA ALA A 152 10.83 18.66 -7.43
C ALA A 152 11.49 19.52 -8.53
N PRO A 153 11.58 20.85 -8.37
CA PRO A 153 12.29 21.72 -9.30
C PRO A 153 13.79 21.44 -9.34
#